data_AF-A0A409XG95-F1
#
_entry.id   AF-A0A409XG95-F1
#
_cell.length_a   1.000
_cell.length_b   1.000
_cell.length_c   1.000
_cell.angle_alpha   90.00
_cell.angle_beta   90.00
_cell.angle_gamma   90.00
#
_symmetry.space_group_name_H-M   'P 1'
#
loop_
_entity.id
_entity.type
_entity.pdbx_description
1 polymer ?
#
loop_
_entity_poly.entity_id
_entity_poly.type
_entity_poly.pdbx_seq_one_letter_code
_entity_poly.pdbx_strand_id
1 'polypeptide(L)'
;MPRQSTENIRRVYLNLSGQDSLREDNERLQALLDTSSRERDAALSELTATRGREARYRQALDDMVAGAERDASQMHDLQAQLREALEAYHRTHAEVLALNAYAQNVIRNHGQESAAQRNEIDVLNAQARASSARVEQAEQMRKDLEEENAAQRSEIDVLNAQARASSAQAEQMKEDIAVLQATIIIKTEYEARSAPMPSTSSARVTSENVSVNAQSRQARRETRRGPVTPPASPTPTPTTLSHSEGTSDTQSHTDVESEGAPPPPAVRTLRRGEDIRWTGFDYPRKHPVPDCLPARNGWHHFLGKGSNQFYTRFSCKYCEFRCREKIVKEPVGASASASPSAP
;
A
#
# COMPACT_ATOMS: atom_id res chain seq x y z
N MET A 1 40.93 -125.14 -91.12
CA MET A 1 40.45 -124.68 -89.80
C MET A 1 41.23 -123.41 -89.44
N PRO A 2 40.73 -122.20 -89.78
CA PRO A 2 40.46 -121.19 -88.75
C PRO A 2 39.41 -120.16 -89.20
N ARG A 3 38.11 -120.49 -89.15
CA ARG A 3 37.02 -119.51 -89.40
C ARG A 3 36.17 -119.20 -88.16
N GLN A 4 36.20 -120.06 -87.13
CA GLN A 4 35.53 -119.81 -85.85
C GLN A 4 36.27 -118.79 -84.95
N SER A 5 37.54 -118.49 -85.23
CA SER A 5 38.36 -117.57 -84.43
C SER A 5 38.02 -116.09 -84.66
N THR A 6 37.80 -115.68 -85.92
CA THR A 6 37.52 -114.28 -86.27
C THR A 6 36.13 -113.81 -85.83
N GLU A 7 35.17 -114.73 -85.72
CA GLU A 7 33.80 -114.42 -85.31
C GLU A 7 33.67 -114.26 -83.79
N ASN A 8 34.43 -115.05 -83.02
CA ASN A 8 34.57 -114.85 -81.58
C ASN A 8 35.27 -113.53 -81.25
N ILE A 9 36.29 -113.13 -82.03
CA ILE A 9 36.98 -111.84 -81.83
C ILE A 9 36.03 -110.65 -82.12
N ARG A 10 35.22 -110.70 -83.19
CA ARG A 10 34.21 -109.66 -83.48
C ARG A 10 33.15 -109.55 -82.38
N ARG A 11 32.68 -110.68 -81.85
CA ARG A 11 31.67 -110.69 -80.78
C ARG A 11 32.23 -110.16 -79.45
N VAL A 12 33.49 -110.42 -79.15
CA VAL A 12 34.20 -109.83 -78.01
C VAL A 12 34.41 -108.32 -78.21
N TYR A 13 34.79 -107.86 -79.40
CA TYR A 13 34.95 -106.43 -79.69
C TYR A 13 33.63 -105.64 -79.63
N LEU A 14 32.51 -106.23 -80.10
CA LEU A 14 31.18 -105.61 -80.00
C LEU A 14 30.65 -105.59 -78.55
N ASN A 15 30.97 -106.60 -77.74
CA ASN A 15 30.65 -106.60 -76.31
C ASN A 15 31.51 -105.61 -75.53
N LEU A 16 32.79 -105.45 -75.88
CA LEU A 16 33.69 -104.46 -75.26
C LEU A 16 33.30 -103.02 -75.66
N SER A 17 32.98 -102.76 -76.94
CA SER A 17 32.52 -101.42 -77.36
C SER A 17 31.16 -101.05 -76.76
N GLY A 18 30.29 -102.03 -76.49
CA GLY A 18 29.05 -101.83 -75.74
C GLY A 18 29.30 -101.52 -74.25
N GLN A 19 30.33 -102.10 -73.64
CA GLN A 19 30.73 -101.80 -72.26
C GLN A 19 31.32 -100.39 -72.12
N ASP A 20 32.11 -99.93 -73.09
CA ASP A 20 32.67 -98.57 -73.09
C ASP A 20 31.56 -97.52 -73.26
N SER A 21 30.60 -97.74 -74.16
CA SER A 21 29.43 -96.85 -74.31
C SER A 21 28.59 -96.76 -73.03
N LEU A 22 28.36 -97.90 -72.35
CA LEU A 22 27.62 -97.92 -71.09
C LEU A 22 28.39 -97.23 -69.95
N ARG A 23 29.73 -97.26 -70.00
CA ARG A 23 30.56 -96.55 -69.04
C ARG A 23 30.49 -95.04 -69.26
N GLU A 24 30.61 -94.57 -70.50
CA GLU A 24 30.46 -93.15 -70.85
C GLU A 24 29.07 -92.63 -70.48
N ASP A 25 28.02 -93.40 -70.73
CA ASP A 25 26.66 -93.06 -70.33
C ASP A 25 26.50 -92.99 -68.80
N ASN A 26 27.10 -93.92 -68.05
CA ASN A 26 27.10 -93.87 -66.58
C ASN A 26 27.88 -92.65 -66.05
N GLU A 27 29.05 -92.34 -66.62
CA GLU A 27 29.83 -91.15 -66.24
C GLU A 27 29.05 -89.86 -66.53
N ARG A 28 28.34 -89.81 -67.67
CA ARG A 28 27.47 -88.68 -68.03
C ARG A 28 26.27 -88.56 -67.09
N LEU A 29 25.59 -89.66 -66.77
CA LEU A 29 24.49 -89.68 -65.82
C LEU A 29 24.95 -89.27 -64.42
N GLN A 30 26.12 -89.73 -63.99
CA GLN A 30 26.73 -89.32 -62.73
C GLN A 30 27.03 -87.82 -62.72
N ALA A 31 27.62 -87.28 -63.79
CA ALA A 31 27.89 -85.85 -63.91
C ALA A 31 26.59 -85.00 -63.88
N LEU A 32 25.51 -85.48 -64.52
CA LEU A 32 24.20 -84.82 -64.46
C LEU A 32 23.59 -84.88 -63.05
N LEU A 33 23.71 -86.02 -62.37
CA LEU A 33 23.22 -86.17 -61.00
C LEU A 33 23.98 -85.25 -60.04
N ASP A 34 25.31 -85.20 -60.15
CA ASP A 34 26.15 -84.30 -59.35
C ASP A 34 25.82 -82.83 -59.62
N THR A 35 25.57 -82.46 -60.88
CA THR A 35 25.16 -81.10 -61.26
C THR A 35 23.81 -80.75 -60.66
N SER A 36 22.80 -81.62 -60.81
CA SER A 36 21.47 -81.42 -60.25
C SER A 36 21.50 -81.37 -58.71
N SER A 37 22.33 -82.19 -58.05
CA SER A 37 22.50 -82.13 -56.60
C SER A 37 23.08 -80.80 -56.17
N ARG A 38 24.12 -80.28 -56.85
CA ARG A 38 24.70 -78.96 -56.54
C ARG A 38 23.70 -77.82 -56.75
N GLU A 39 22.92 -77.85 -57.83
CA GLU A 39 21.88 -76.86 -58.09
C GLU A 39 20.80 -76.87 -57.01
N ARG A 40 20.34 -78.07 -56.60
CA ARG A 40 19.38 -78.22 -55.51
C ARG A 40 19.95 -77.70 -54.19
N ASP A 41 21.20 -78.05 -53.87
CA ASP A 41 21.83 -77.61 -52.62
C ASP A 41 22.07 -76.09 -52.61
N ALA A 42 22.41 -75.51 -53.77
CA ALA A 42 22.49 -74.05 -53.95
C ALA A 42 21.11 -73.38 -53.76
N ALA A 43 20.05 -73.93 -54.35
CA ALA A 43 18.69 -73.42 -54.18
C ALA A 43 18.20 -73.54 -52.73
N LEU A 44 18.52 -74.63 -52.02
CA LEU A 44 18.21 -74.80 -50.60
C LEU A 44 19.00 -73.82 -49.71
N SER A 45 20.28 -73.55 -50.06
CA SER A 45 21.09 -72.53 -49.40
C SER A 45 20.50 -71.13 -49.58
N GLU A 46 20.08 -70.79 -50.80
CA GLU A 46 19.41 -69.52 -51.11
C GLU A 46 18.05 -69.40 -50.39
N LEU A 47 17.26 -70.47 -50.36
CA LEU A 47 15.99 -70.51 -49.61
C LEU A 47 16.22 -70.32 -48.10
N THR A 48 17.29 -70.89 -47.56
CA THR A 48 17.66 -70.71 -46.14
C THR A 48 18.10 -69.26 -45.88
N ALA A 49 18.89 -68.68 -46.79
CA ALA A 49 19.34 -67.29 -46.69
C ALA A 49 18.17 -66.29 -46.81
N THR A 50 17.21 -66.54 -47.72
CA THR A 50 16.00 -65.72 -47.87
C THR A 50 15.12 -65.79 -46.63
N ARG A 51 14.87 -66.99 -46.07
CA ARG A 51 14.15 -67.15 -44.79
C ARG A 51 14.85 -66.43 -43.64
N GLY A 52 16.18 -66.48 -43.58
CA GLY A 52 16.97 -65.73 -42.59
C GLY A 52 16.88 -64.21 -42.76
N ARG A 53 16.72 -63.70 -43.99
CA ARG A 53 16.43 -62.27 -44.23
C ARG A 53 15.00 -61.93 -43.82
N GLU A 54 14.02 -62.75 -44.20
CA GLU A 54 12.62 -62.54 -43.85
C GLU A 54 12.40 -62.50 -42.33
N ALA A 55 13.00 -63.43 -41.58
CA ALA A 55 12.93 -63.44 -40.12
C ALA A 55 13.48 -62.14 -39.50
N ARG A 56 14.60 -61.62 -40.03
CA ARG A 56 15.17 -60.33 -39.58
C ARG A 56 14.27 -59.14 -39.92
N TYR A 57 13.64 -59.14 -41.09
CA TYR A 57 12.68 -58.08 -41.43
C TYR A 57 11.44 -58.11 -40.55
N ARG A 58 10.90 -59.30 -40.23
CA ARG A 58 9.79 -59.44 -39.29
C ARG A 58 10.17 -58.93 -37.91
N GLN A 59 11.33 -59.32 -37.39
CA GLN A 59 11.83 -58.82 -36.11
C GLN A 59 11.99 -57.30 -36.11
N ALA A 60 12.56 -56.71 -37.17
CA ALA A 60 12.71 -55.26 -37.28
C ALA A 60 11.35 -54.54 -37.34
N LEU A 61 10.34 -55.13 -38.00
CA LEU A 61 8.98 -54.60 -38.02
C LEU A 61 8.35 -54.65 -36.62
N ASP A 62 8.48 -55.78 -35.91
CA ASP A 62 7.97 -55.94 -34.55
C ASP A 62 8.62 -54.92 -33.59
N ASP A 63 9.95 -54.72 -33.69
CA ASP A 63 10.68 -53.72 -32.90
C ASP A 63 10.21 -52.28 -33.20
N MET A 64 9.92 -51.97 -34.46
CA MET A 64 9.38 -50.65 -34.86
C MET A 64 7.95 -50.44 -34.33
N VAL A 65 7.10 -51.47 -34.38
CA VAL A 65 5.74 -51.41 -33.82
C VAL A 65 5.80 -51.21 -32.31
N ALA A 66 6.63 -51.98 -31.60
CA ALA A 66 6.84 -51.81 -30.16
C ALA A 66 7.47 -50.45 -29.80
N GLY A 67 8.27 -49.87 -30.69
CA GLY A 67 8.73 -48.48 -30.59
C GLY A 67 7.57 -47.48 -30.69
N ALA A 68 6.77 -47.58 -31.75
CA ALA A 68 5.64 -46.68 -32.00
C ALA A 68 4.57 -46.75 -30.90
N GLU A 69 4.30 -47.93 -30.33
CA GLU A 69 3.36 -48.09 -29.21
C GLU A 69 3.85 -47.40 -27.93
N ARG A 70 5.16 -47.47 -27.66
CA ARG A 70 5.78 -46.75 -26.52
C ARG A 70 5.69 -45.23 -26.74
N ASP A 71 6.01 -44.76 -27.94
CA ASP A 71 5.94 -43.34 -28.27
C ASP A 71 4.49 -42.81 -28.18
N ALA A 72 3.52 -43.59 -28.66
CA ALA A 72 2.09 -43.26 -28.55
C ALA A 72 1.64 -43.18 -27.07
N SER A 73 2.10 -44.11 -26.23
CA SER A 73 1.82 -44.11 -24.80
C SER A 73 2.43 -42.87 -24.12
N GLN A 74 3.68 -42.53 -24.43
CA GLN A 74 4.32 -41.31 -23.93
C GLN A 74 3.59 -40.04 -24.37
N MET A 75 3.14 -39.98 -25.62
CA MET A 75 2.35 -38.86 -26.12
C MET A 75 1.01 -38.72 -25.37
N HIS A 76 0.35 -39.84 -25.07
CA HIS A 76 -0.88 -39.83 -24.27
C HIS A 76 -0.63 -39.33 -22.84
N ASP A 77 0.44 -39.77 -22.20
CA ASP A 77 0.83 -39.32 -20.85
C ASP A 77 1.15 -37.82 -20.83
N LEU A 78 1.89 -37.32 -21.82
CA LEU A 78 2.17 -35.89 -21.96
C LEU A 78 0.89 -35.07 -22.20
N GLN A 79 -0.06 -35.60 -22.98
CA GLN A 79 -1.36 -34.94 -23.14
C GLN A 79 -2.18 -34.92 -21.85
N ALA A 80 -2.13 -35.99 -21.05
CA ALA A 80 -2.78 -36.03 -19.74
C ALA A 80 -2.16 -34.99 -18.79
N GLN A 81 -0.83 -34.92 -18.71
CA GLN A 81 -0.12 -33.91 -17.92
C GLN A 81 -0.46 -32.48 -18.36
N LEU A 82 -0.57 -32.23 -19.66
CA LEU A 82 -0.95 -30.91 -20.18
C LEU A 82 -2.38 -30.53 -19.76
N ARG A 83 -3.33 -31.46 -19.80
CA ARG A 83 -4.71 -31.21 -19.34
C ARG A 83 -4.74 -30.88 -17.86
N GLU A 84 -4.06 -31.65 -17.02
CA GLU A 84 -3.98 -31.41 -15.58
C GLU A 84 -3.34 -30.04 -15.27
N ALA A 85 -2.26 -29.69 -15.97
CA ALA A 85 -1.60 -28.39 -15.82
C ALA A 85 -2.52 -27.22 -16.23
N LEU A 86 -3.31 -27.36 -17.30
CA LEU A 86 -4.29 -26.36 -17.72
C LEU A 86 -5.42 -26.20 -16.69
N GLU A 87 -5.93 -27.30 -16.13
CA GLU A 87 -6.93 -27.24 -15.06
C GLU A 87 -6.39 -26.57 -13.80
N ALA A 88 -5.14 -26.86 -13.41
CA ALA A 88 -4.46 -26.17 -12.31
C ALA A 88 -4.28 -24.67 -12.59
N TYR A 89 -3.89 -24.30 -13.82
CA TYR A 89 -3.79 -22.92 -14.25
C TYR A 89 -5.14 -22.20 -14.16
N HIS A 90 -6.22 -22.81 -14.65
CA HIS A 90 -7.55 -22.20 -14.60
C HIS A 90 -8.06 -22.02 -13.16
N ARG A 91 -7.81 -22.99 -12.27
CA ARG A 91 -8.13 -22.87 -10.84
C ARG A 91 -7.39 -21.70 -10.19
N THR A 92 -6.07 -21.64 -10.35
CA THR A 92 -5.25 -20.57 -9.77
C THR A 92 -5.61 -19.20 -10.36
N HIS A 93 -5.91 -19.12 -11.65
CA HIS A 93 -6.37 -17.89 -12.28
C HIS A 93 -7.72 -17.41 -11.71
N ALA A 94 -8.66 -18.33 -11.47
CA ALA A 94 -9.95 -18.00 -10.83
C ALA A 94 -9.77 -17.49 -9.40
N GLU A 95 -8.86 -18.08 -8.62
CA GLU A 95 -8.52 -17.62 -7.27
C GLU A 95 -7.93 -16.21 -7.28
N VAL A 96 -7.01 -15.92 -8.22
CA VAL A 96 -6.43 -14.57 -8.38
C VAL A 96 -7.51 -13.53 -8.71
N LEU A 97 -8.46 -13.87 -9.59
CA LEU A 97 -9.58 -12.99 -9.91
C LEU A 97 -10.47 -12.74 -8.68
N ALA A 98 -10.77 -13.78 -7.90
CA ALA A 98 -11.55 -13.66 -6.66
C ALA A 98 -10.85 -12.76 -5.63
N LEU A 99 -9.53 -12.94 -5.44
CA LEU A 99 -8.72 -12.10 -4.55
C LEU A 99 -8.67 -10.64 -5.02
N ASN A 100 -8.55 -10.40 -6.33
CA ASN A 100 -8.57 -9.05 -6.88
C ASN A 100 -9.92 -8.37 -6.64
N ALA A 101 -11.03 -9.07 -6.88
CA ALA A 101 -12.38 -8.56 -6.61
C ALA A 101 -12.58 -8.25 -5.12
N TYR A 102 -12.09 -9.12 -4.24
CA TYR A 102 -12.10 -8.90 -2.79
C TYR A 102 -11.28 -7.66 -2.41
N ALA A 103 -10.05 -7.53 -2.90
CA ALA A 103 -9.19 -6.37 -2.63
C ALA A 103 -9.83 -5.06 -3.09
N GLN A 104 -10.46 -5.04 -4.27
CA GLN A 104 -11.19 -3.88 -4.76
C GLN A 104 -12.39 -3.52 -3.87
N ASN A 105 -13.10 -4.51 -3.33
CA ASN A 105 -14.17 -4.27 -2.36
C ASN A 105 -13.63 -3.64 -1.07
N VAL A 106 -12.53 -4.16 -0.53
CA VAL A 106 -11.89 -3.61 0.67
C VAL A 106 -11.45 -2.16 0.45
N ILE A 107 -10.77 -1.87 -0.67
CA ILE A 107 -10.35 -0.50 -1.02
C ILE A 107 -11.55 0.44 -1.12
N ARG A 108 -12.65 -0.01 -1.75
CA ARG A 108 -13.87 0.79 -1.87
C ARG A 108 -14.50 1.09 -0.52
N ASN A 109 -14.65 0.09 0.33
CA ASN A 109 -15.24 0.24 1.65
C ASN A 109 -14.39 1.19 2.51
N HIS A 110 -13.07 1.01 2.50
CA HIS A 110 -12.17 1.90 3.24
C HIS A 110 -12.18 3.34 2.68
N GLY A 111 -12.34 3.50 1.36
CA GLY A 111 -12.53 4.80 0.73
C GLY A 111 -13.83 5.49 1.18
N GLN A 112 -14.91 4.74 1.33
CA GLN A 112 -16.20 5.25 1.85
C GLN A 112 -16.10 5.63 3.33
N GLU A 113 -15.48 4.80 4.16
CA GLU A 113 -15.22 5.10 5.58
C GLU A 113 -14.36 6.36 5.73
N SER A 114 -13.28 6.46 4.95
CA SER A 114 -12.39 7.64 4.95
C SER A 114 -13.12 8.90 4.48
N ALA A 115 -14.08 8.80 3.57
CA ALA A 115 -14.92 9.93 3.17
C ALA A 115 -15.90 10.33 4.28
N ALA A 116 -16.53 9.36 4.95
CA ALA A 116 -17.42 9.61 6.07
C ALA A 116 -16.69 10.28 7.25
N GLN A 117 -15.50 9.79 7.60
CA GLN A 117 -14.66 10.38 8.65
C GLN A 117 -14.24 11.81 8.33
N ARG A 118 -13.88 12.11 7.07
CA ARG A 118 -13.57 13.49 6.66
C ARG A 118 -14.77 14.41 6.81
N ASN A 119 -15.96 13.98 6.39
CA ASN A 119 -17.19 14.75 6.58
C ASN A 119 -17.48 14.99 8.08
N GLU A 120 -17.26 14.00 8.94
CA GLU A 120 -17.42 14.15 10.39
C GLU A 120 -16.44 15.17 10.97
N ILE A 121 -15.16 15.11 10.58
CA ILE A 121 -14.13 16.09 10.96
C ILE A 121 -14.53 17.50 10.51
N ASP A 122 -15.04 17.67 9.29
CA ASP A 122 -15.47 18.97 8.77
C ASP A 122 -16.64 19.54 9.58
N VAL A 123 -17.62 18.69 9.94
CA VAL A 123 -18.75 19.08 10.80
C VAL A 123 -18.27 19.49 12.19
N LEU A 124 -17.39 18.71 12.82
CA LEU A 124 -16.83 19.03 14.13
C LEU A 124 -16.01 20.33 14.09
N ASN A 125 -15.22 20.56 13.04
CA ASN A 125 -14.48 21.80 12.84
C ASN A 125 -15.40 23.00 12.62
N ALA A 126 -16.53 22.84 11.93
CA ALA A 126 -17.54 23.89 11.81
C ALA A 126 -18.20 24.20 13.17
N GLN A 127 -18.53 23.17 13.96
CA GLN A 127 -19.07 23.33 15.31
C GLN A 127 -18.08 24.02 16.25
N ALA A 128 -16.81 23.64 16.22
CA ALA A 128 -15.74 24.26 17.00
C ALA A 128 -15.62 25.75 16.67
N ARG A 129 -15.57 26.12 15.38
CA ARG A 129 -15.55 27.52 14.93
C ARG A 129 -16.79 28.30 15.39
N ALA A 130 -17.98 27.72 15.28
CA ALA A 130 -19.21 28.34 15.76
C ALA A 130 -19.20 28.56 17.28
N SER A 131 -18.64 27.61 18.05
CA SER A 131 -18.49 27.77 19.50
C SER A 131 -17.48 28.85 19.87
N SER A 132 -16.34 28.94 19.17
CA SER A 132 -15.34 30.00 19.37
C SER A 132 -15.95 31.38 19.16
N ALA A 133 -16.68 31.56 18.04
CA ALA A 133 -17.35 32.82 17.74
C ALA A 133 -18.38 33.22 18.82
N ARG A 134 -19.10 32.26 19.40
CA ARG A 134 -20.03 32.53 20.52
C ARG A 134 -19.30 32.96 21.79
N VAL A 135 -18.14 32.35 22.08
CA VAL A 135 -17.31 32.74 23.24
C VAL A 135 -16.78 34.15 23.03
N GLU A 136 -16.24 34.47 21.86
CA GLU A 136 -15.77 35.82 21.51
C GLU A 136 -16.89 36.86 21.62
N GLN A 137 -18.09 36.54 21.12
CA GLN A 137 -19.27 37.40 21.24
C GLN A 137 -19.67 37.62 22.71
N ALA A 138 -19.65 36.57 23.53
CA ALA A 138 -19.96 36.67 24.95
C ALA A 138 -18.91 37.47 25.72
N GLU A 139 -17.63 37.33 25.38
CA GLU A 139 -16.56 38.14 25.95
C GLU A 139 -16.68 39.62 25.57
N GLN A 140 -17.04 39.92 24.31
CA GLN A 140 -17.30 41.28 23.89
C GLN A 140 -18.49 41.89 24.65
N MET A 141 -19.60 41.16 24.73
CA MET A 141 -20.77 41.60 25.51
C MET A 141 -20.42 41.81 26.99
N ARG A 142 -19.53 41.01 27.57
CA ARG A 142 -19.05 41.21 28.94
C ARG A 142 -18.28 42.52 29.09
N LYS A 143 -17.40 42.85 28.13
CA LYS A 143 -16.68 44.13 28.12
C LYS A 143 -17.63 45.31 27.99
N ASP A 144 -18.58 45.25 27.06
CA ASP A 144 -19.58 46.30 26.86
C ASP A 144 -20.40 46.54 28.15
N LEU A 145 -20.81 45.46 28.83
CA LEU A 145 -21.49 45.54 30.13
C LEU A 145 -20.59 46.06 31.26
N GLU A 146 -19.30 45.73 31.26
CA GLU A 146 -18.33 46.27 32.23
C GLU A 146 -18.17 47.79 32.05
N GLU A 147 -18.10 48.27 30.80
CA GLU A 147 -18.05 49.71 30.46
C GLU A 147 -19.36 50.43 30.85
N GLU A 148 -20.51 49.86 30.54
CA GLU A 148 -21.81 50.41 30.93
C GLU A 148 -21.94 50.49 32.47
N ASN A 149 -21.57 49.42 33.19
CA ASN A 149 -21.56 49.42 34.65
C ASN A 149 -20.60 50.49 35.22
N ALA A 150 -19.45 50.71 34.59
CA ALA A 150 -18.52 51.77 35.00
C ALA A 150 -19.13 53.17 34.78
N ALA A 151 -19.80 53.39 33.65
CA ALA A 151 -20.52 54.63 33.36
C ALA A 151 -21.64 54.90 34.38
N GLN A 152 -22.46 53.88 34.67
CA GLN A 152 -23.54 53.97 35.67
C GLN A 152 -23.00 54.27 37.08
N ARG A 153 -21.87 53.66 37.48
CA ARG A 153 -21.22 53.99 38.76
C ARG A 153 -20.77 55.44 38.81
N SER A 154 -20.16 55.94 37.73
CA SER A 154 -19.78 57.36 37.64
C SER A 154 -20.98 58.29 37.72
N GLU A 155 -22.11 57.94 37.11
CA GLU A 155 -23.36 58.72 37.20
C GLU A 155 -23.90 58.76 38.64
N ILE A 156 -23.93 57.60 39.32
CA ILE A 156 -24.33 57.51 40.73
C ILE A 156 -23.43 58.38 41.62
N ASP A 157 -22.12 58.40 41.38
CA ASP A 157 -21.18 59.22 42.14
C ASP A 157 -21.44 60.73 41.94
N VAL A 158 -21.75 61.15 40.71
CA VAL A 158 -22.13 62.54 40.39
C VAL A 158 -23.45 62.92 41.10
N LEU A 159 -24.47 62.07 41.00
CA LEU A 159 -25.76 62.30 41.68
C LEU A 159 -25.60 62.35 43.20
N ASN A 160 -24.77 61.48 43.79
CA ASN A 160 -24.46 61.51 45.22
C ASN A 160 -23.72 62.80 45.62
N ALA A 161 -22.76 63.26 44.82
CA ALA A 161 -22.07 64.52 45.05
C ALA A 161 -23.03 65.72 44.98
N GLN A 162 -23.93 65.74 44.00
CA GLN A 162 -24.96 66.77 43.85
C GLN A 162 -25.94 66.76 45.02
N ALA A 163 -26.39 65.59 45.46
CA ALA A 163 -27.24 65.46 46.64
C ALA A 163 -26.57 66.02 47.90
N ARG A 164 -25.28 65.71 48.12
CA ARG A 164 -24.51 66.29 49.24
C ARG A 164 -24.38 67.81 49.13
N ALA A 165 -24.11 68.34 47.93
CA ALA A 165 -24.04 69.78 47.70
C ALA A 165 -25.39 70.47 47.99
N SER A 166 -26.52 69.89 47.54
CA SER A 166 -27.85 70.41 47.84
C SER A 166 -28.20 70.32 49.34
N SER A 167 -27.75 69.26 50.03
CA SER A 167 -27.92 69.15 51.48
C SER A 167 -27.10 70.20 52.22
N ALA A 168 -25.87 70.46 51.79
CA ALA A 168 -25.04 71.53 52.36
C ALA A 168 -25.64 72.91 52.12
N GLN A 169 -26.17 73.19 50.92
CA GLN A 169 -26.93 74.40 50.64
C GLN A 169 -28.17 74.53 51.51
N ALA A 170 -28.89 73.43 51.75
CA ALA A 170 -30.07 73.44 52.61
C ALA A 170 -29.71 73.73 54.08
N GLU A 171 -28.63 73.16 54.61
CA GLU A 171 -28.14 73.50 55.95
C GLU A 171 -27.66 74.96 56.02
N GLN A 172 -26.96 75.45 55.00
CA GLN A 172 -26.56 76.86 54.95
C GLN A 172 -27.77 77.81 54.90
N MET A 173 -28.81 77.48 54.12
CA MET A 173 -30.07 78.24 54.15
C MET A 173 -30.76 78.20 55.52
N LYS A 174 -30.69 77.07 56.24
CA LYS A 174 -31.21 76.99 57.62
C LYS A 174 -30.42 77.91 58.55
N GLU A 175 -29.09 77.94 58.43
CA GLU A 175 -28.23 78.87 59.18
C GLU A 175 -28.56 80.32 58.84
N ASP A 176 -28.70 80.67 57.56
CA ASP A 176 -29.09 82.01 57.12
C ASP A 176 -30.47 82.41 57.66
N ILE A 177 -31.45 81.48 57.64
CA ILE A 177 -32.78 81.69 58.25
C ILE A 177 -32.65 81.88 59.77
N ALA A 178 -31.81 81.10 60.45
CA ALA A 178 -31.59 81.24 61.89
C ALA A 178 -30.93 82.58 62.24
N VAL A 179 -29.96 83.04 61.45
CA VAL A 179 -29.34 84.37 61.58
C VAL A 179 -30.36 85.47 61.31
N LEU A 180 -31.17 85.34 60.27
CA LEU A 180 -32.27 86.27 59.98
C LEU A 180 -33.28 86.30 61.14
N GLN A 181 -33.69 85.14 61.68
CA GLN A 181 -34.57 85.07 62.85
C GLN A 181 -33.95 85.71 64.09
N ALA A 182 -32.68 85.45 64.38
CA ALA A 182 -31.96 86.10 65.48
C ALA A 182 -31.86 87.61 65.29
N THR A 183 -31.64 88.07 64.05
CA THR A 183 -31.61 89.51 63.71
C THR A 183 -33.00 90.14 63.90
N ILE A 184 -34.07 89.44 63.52
CA ILE A 184 -35.46 89.86 63.78
C ILE A 184 -35.75 89.90 65.28
N ILE A 185 -35.30 88.91 66.06
CA ILE A 185 -35.46 88.88 67.52
C ILE A 185 -34.72 90.06 68.16
N ILE A 186 -33.46 90.31 67.80
CA ILE A 186 -32.69 91.45 68.30
C ILE A 186 -33.36 92.78 67.92
N LYS A 187 -33.88 92.88 66.68
CA LYS A 187 -34.59 94.09 66.23
C LYS A 187 -35.92 94.28 66.98
N THR A 188 -36.67 93.21 67.23
CA THR A 188 -37.91 93.25 68.02
C THR A 188 -37.65 93.47 69.51
N GLU A 189 -36.54 92.99 70.08
CA GLU A 189 -36.11 93.29 71.45
C GLU A 189 -35.60 94.73 71.60
N TYR A 190 -34.95 95.29 70.57
CA TYR A 190 -34.55 96.69 70.53
C TYR A 190 -35.75 97.63 70.36
N GLU A 191 -36.75 97.22 69.57
CA GLU A 191 -38.02 97.93 69.41
C GLU A 191 -38.93 97.78 70.66
N ALA A 192 -38.85 96.66 71.40
CA ALA A 192 -39.58 96.44 72.65
C ALA A 192 -39.03 97.25 73.85
N ARG A 193 -37.80 97.77 73.78
CA ARG A 193 -37.25 98.68 74.80
C ARG A 193 -37.68 100.14 74.63
N SER A 194 -38.49 100.47 73.61
CA SER A 194 -38.80 101.86 73.24
C SER A 194 -40.29 102.24 73.20
N ALA A 195 -41.24 101.40 73.65
CA ALA A 195 -42.65 101.81 73.76
C ALA A 195 -43.51 100.85 74.62
N PRO A 196 -44.62 101.35 75.21
CA PRO A 196 -45.43 100.61 76.17
C PRO A 196 -46.42 99.62 75.54
N MET A 197 -46.77 98.60 76.33
CA MET A 197 -47.89 97.64 76.24
C MET A 197 -49.19 98.23 75.63
N PRO A 198 -50.10 97.45 75.00
CA PRO A 198 -50.65 96.22 75.61
C PRO A 198 -51.24 95.09 74.69
N SER A 199 -51.70 94.03 75.38
CA SER A 199 -52.88 93.16 75.12
C SER A 199 -52.84 92.00 74.10
N THR A 200 -52.78 90.79 74.66
CA THR A 200 -53.65 89.60 74.44
C THR A 200 -54.33 89.37 73.07
N SER A 201 -54.05 88.22 72.45
CA SER A 201 -55.10 87.26 72.07
C SER A 201 -54.53 85.89 71.69
N SER A 202 -55.34 84.89 72.05
CA SER A 202 -55.11 83.46 72.00
C SER A 202 -55.46 82.87 70.63
N ALA A 203 -54.63 81.98 70.09
CA ALA A 203 -55.11 80.89 69.23
C ALA A 203 -54.13 79.71 69.25
N ARG A 204 -54.66 78.59 69.70
CA ARG A 204 -54.08 77.29 69.94
C ARG A 204 -54.29 76.44 68.68
N VAL A 205 -53.23 75.95 68.03
CA VAL A 205 -53.28 74.76 67.15
C VAL A 205 -52.00 73.95 67.35
N THR A 206 -52.20 72.64 67.26
CA THR A 206 -51.53 71.52 67.91
C THR A 206 -50.17 71.11 67.36
N SER A 207 -49.37 70.61 68.30
CA SER A 207 -48.16 69.79 68.14
C SER A 207 -48.43 68.49 67.39
N GLU A 208 -47.48 68.04 66.56
CA GLU A 208 -47.11 66.63 66.51
C GLU A 208 -45.64 66.42 66.06
N ASN A 209 -44.81 66.16 67.07
CA ASN A 209 -43.75 65.16 67.18
C ASN A 209 -42.82 64.82 66.00
N VAL A 210 -41.58 65.25 66.21
CA VAL A 210 -40.31 64.51 66.09
C VAL A 210 -40.46 62.98 66.11
N SER A 211 -39.85 62.30 65.14
CA SER A 211 -39.05 61.09 65.42
C SER A 211 -38.01 60.85 64.33
N VAL A 212 -36.76 61.13 64.68
CA VAL A 212 -35.58 60.50 64.10
C VAL A 212 -35.53 59.09 64.67
N ASN A 213 -35.39 58.07 63.82
CA ASN A 213 -34.69 56.87 64.27
C ASN A 213 -33.72 56.37 63.21
N ALA A 214 -32.49 56.22 63.69
CA ALA A 214 -31.35 55.67 63.01
C ALA A 214 -31.27 54.15 63.28
N GLN A 215 -30.31 53.50 62.58
CA GLN A 215 -29.72 52.19 62.90
C GLN A 215 -30.60 50.95 62.60
N SER A 216 -30.08 49.80 62.15
CA SER A 216 -28.76 49.37 61.69
C SER A 216 -28.86 47.91 61.20
N ARG A 217 -27.73 47.40 60.68
CA ARG A 217 -27.30 45.98 60.62
C ARG A 217 -28.07 45.04 59.68
N GLN A 218 -27.45 44.59 58.60
CA GLN A 218 -26.38 43.57 58.45
C GLN A 218 -26.92 42.18 58.08
N ALA A 219 -26.38 41.69 56.96
CA ALA A 219 -25.93 40.32 56.72
C ALA A 219 -26.98 39.20 56.57
N ARG A 220 -27.08 38.67 55.34
CA ARG A 220 -26.57 37.35 54.91
C ARG A 220 -27.23 37.00 53.58
N ARG A 221 -26.45 36.75 52.51
CA ARG A 221 -26.21 35.39 51.99
C ARG A 221 -27.39 34.45 52.23
N GLU A 222 -28.15 34.13 51.18
CA GLU A 222 -28.25 32.73 50.76
C GLU A 222 -28.83 32.59 49.36
N THR A 223 -27.94 32.21 48.46
CA THR A 223 -28.17 31.34 47.32
C THR A 223 -29.12 30.21 47.71
N ARG A 224 -30.30 30.12 47.09
CA ARG A 224 -30.97 28.83 46.95
C ARG A 224 -31.84 28.80 45.70
N ARG A 225 -31.22 28.32 44.62
CA ARG A 225 -31.93 27.66 43.53
C ARG A 225 -32.46 26.32 44.02
N GLY A 226 -33.67 25.99 43.57
CA GLY A 226 -34.13 24.63 43.28
C GLY A 226 -35.54 24.34 43.81
N PRO A 227 -36.28 23.35 43.26
CA PRO A 227 -36.00 22.52 42.09
C PRO A 227 -37.17 22.40 41.08
N VAL A 228 -36.88 22.11 39.83
CA VAL A 228 -37.82 21.39 38.94
C VAL A 228 -37.08 20.15 38.44
N THR A 229 -37.66 19.00 38.73
CA THR A 229 -37.28 17.63 38.34
C THR A 229 -37.30 17.43 36.82
N PRO A 230 -36.51 16.47 36.31
CA PRO A 230 -37.14 15.30 35.69
C PRO A 230 -36.44 13.96 36.03
N PRO A 231 -37.04 12.80 35.66
CA PRO A 231 -36.88 11.57 36.41
C PRO A 231 -35.88 10.55 35.83
N ALA A 232 -35.42 9.72 36.77
CA ALA A 232 -35.17 8.27 36.73
C ALA A 232 -34.33 7.63 35.61
N SER A 233 -33.18 7.11 36.05
CA SER A 233 -32.40 6.01 35.49
C SER A 233 -33.16 4.67 35.51
N PRO A 234 -32.61 3.64 34.82
CA PRO A 234 -32.17 2.44 35.54
C PRO A 234 -30.75 2.00 35.09
N THR A 235 -29.77 1.86 36.00
CA THR A 235 -29.35 0.67 36.77
C THR A 235 -28.17 -0.09 36.10
N PRO A 236 -27.18 -0.65 36.83
CA PRO A 236 -25.79 -0.75 36.35
C PRO A 236 -25.21 -2.18 36.14
N THR A 237 -24.16 -2.28 35.29
CA THR A 237 -22.95 -3.16 35.31
C THR A 237 -23.11 -4.72 35.24
N PRO A 238 -22.09 -5.53 34.85
CA PRO A 238 -20.63 -5.27 34.84
C PRO A 238 -19.78 -5.78 33.63
N THR A 239 -18.58 -5.18 33.51
CA THR A 239 -17.23 -5.74 33.27
C THR A 239 -17.03 -6.93 32.31
N THR A 240 -16.18 -6.74 31.28
CA THR A 240 -15.05 -7.65 31.04
C THR A 240 -13.89 -6.90 30.38
N LEU A 241 -12.71 -6.99 31.01
CA LEU A 241 -11.41 -6.59 30.50
C LEU A 241 -11.02 -7.46 29.31
N SER A 242 -10.32 -6.88 28.33
CA SER A 242 -9.12 -7.52 27.78
C SER A 242 -8.23 -6.48 27.10
N HIS A 243 -6.99 -6.45 27.59
CA HIS A 243 -5.87 -5.66 27.12
C HIS A 243 -5.35 -6.21 25.79
N SER A 244 -4.94 -5.31 24.89
CA SER A 244 -3.76 -5.55 24.06
C SER A 244 -3.04 -4.22 23.85
N GLU A 245 -1.89 -4.14 24.50
CA GLU A 245 -0.87 -3.12 24.32
C GLU A 245 -0.37 -3.12 22.87
N GLY A 246 -0.13 -1.93 22.33
CA GLY A 246 0.39 -1.72 20.99
C GLY A 246 0.84 -0.28 20.85
N THR A 247 2.03 -0.04 21.38
CA THR A 247 2.81 1.20 21.41
C THR A 247 2.76 2.05 20.13
N SER A 248 2.57 3.35 20.37
CA SER A 248 3.17 4.52 19.71
C SER A 248 3.91 4.30 18.38
N ASP A 249 3.51 5.07 17.37
CA ASP A 249 4.45 5.93 16.67
C ASP A 249 3.75 7.15 16.06
N THR A 250 4.12 8.31 16.59
CA THR A 250 3.92 9.64 16.03
C THR A 250 4.61 9.73 14.67
N GLN A 251 3.86 9.91 13.59
CA GLN A 251 4.44 10.41 12.33
C GLN A 251 3.77 11.71 11.90
N SER A 252 4.62 12.73 11.96
CA SER A 252 4.54 14.08 11.44
C SER A 252 3.81 14.22 10.11
N HIS A 253 2.89 15.18 10.10
CA HIS A 253 2.37 15.86 8.93
C HIS A 253 3.49 16.31 7.98
N THR A 254 3.33 16.02 6.69
CA THR A 254 3.89 16.84 5.62
C THR A 254 2.77 17.10 4.62
N ASP A 255 2.51 18.39 4.42
CA ASP A 255 1.56 18.94 3.48
C ASP A 255 1.79 18.41 2.05
N VAL A 256 0.71 18.00 1.39
CA VAL A 256 0.72 17.70 -0.04
C VAL A 256 0.12 18.90 -0.76
N GLU A 257 1.03 19.72 -1.26
CA GLU A 257 0.79 20.81 -2.19
C GLU A 257 0.21 20.26 -3.50
N SER A 258 -0.79 20.95 -4.01
CA SER A 258 -1.50 20.65 -5.24
C SER A 258 -0.67 21.11 -6.45
N GLU A 259 -0.04 20.19 -7.18
CA GLU A 259 0.49 20.43 -8.53
C GLU A 259 -0.25 19.49 -9.49
N GLY A 260 -0.92 19.97 -10.54
CA GLY A 260 -0.27 20.66 -11.66
C GLY A 260 0.12 19.59 -12.69
N ALA A 261 -0.40 19.70 -13.92
CA ALA A 261 -0.17 18.72 -14.99
C ALA A 261 1.31 18.33 -15.15
N PRO A 262 1.62 17.05 -15.49
CA PRO A 262 3.00 16.58 -15.51
C PRO A 262 3.83 17.37 -16.54
N PRO A 263 5.02 17.86 -16.16
CA PRO A 263 5.93 18.50 -17.10
C PRO A 263 6.36 17.50 -18.19
N PRO A 264 6.73 17.99 -19.39
CA PRO A 264 7.23 17.13 -20.46
C PRO A 264 8.46 16.33 -19.98
N PRO A 265 8.66 15.08 -20.45
CA PRO A 265 9.71 14.22 -19.93
C PRO A 265 11.07 14.88 -20.18
N ALA A 266 11.75 15.24 -19.09
CA ALA A 266 13.12 15.72 -19.12
C ALA A 266 13.99 14.74 -19.91
N VAL A 267 14.78 15.26 -20.85
CA VAL A 267 15.77 14.48 -21.61
C VAL A 267 16.72 13.86 -20.58
N ARG A 268 16.62 12.54 -20.40
CA ARG A 268 17.37 11.81 -19.37
C ARG A 268 18.84 11.79 -19.77
N THR A 269 19.70 12.33 -18.92
CA THR A 269 21.15 12.23 -19.11
C THR A 269 21.55 10.76 -19.09
N LEU A 270 22.34 10.34 -20.08
CA LEU A 270 22.89 8.99 -20.15
C LEU A 270 24.27 8.99 -19.50
N ARG A 271 24.46 8.14 -18.48
CA ARG A 271 25.72 7.95 -17.75
C ARG A 271 26.39 6.65 -18.19
N ARG A 272 27.72 6.56 -18.14
CA ARG A 272 28.49 5.35 -18.51
C ARG A 272 29.58 5.07 -17.48
N GLY A 273 29.89 3.79 -17.28
CA GLY A 273 31.00 3.39 -16.43
C GLY A 273 30.89 3.97 -15.03
N GLU A 274 31.97 4.58 -14.55
CA GLU A 274 32.11 5.11 -13.19
C GLU A 274 31.16 6.29 -12.88
N ASP A 275 30.59 6.93 -13.92
CA ASP A 275 29.61 8.01 -13.74
C ASP A 275 28.23 7.50 -13.29
N ILE A 276 28.01 6.18 -13.28
CA ILE A 276 26.76 5.57 -12.84
C ILE A 276 26.79 5.47 -11.32
N ARG A 277 25.87 6.18 -10.65
CA ARG A 277 25.67 6.03 -9.20
C ARG A 277 24.89 4.75 -8.93
N TRP A 278 25.48 3.78 -8.24
CA TRP A 278 24.88 2.45 -8.07
C TRP A 278 25.13 1.80 -6.70
N THR A 279 24.26 0.88 -6.32
CA THR A 279 24.39 -0.02 -5.16
C THR A 279 24.01 -1.46 -5.58
N GLY A 280 24.50 -2.48 -4.87
CA GLY A 280 24.11 -3.88 -5.09
C GLY A 280 25.23 -4.78 -5.63
N PHE A 281 24.95 -5.55 -6.69
CA PHE A 281 25.84 -6.60 -7.21
C PHE A 281 27.06 -6.07 -7.98
N ASP A 282 26.83 -5.31 -9.05
CA ASP A 282 27.84 -4.59 -9.88
C ASP A 282 27.07 -3.65 -10.84
N TYR A 283 27.76 -2.91 -11.72
CA TYR A 283 27.17 -1.97 -12.68
C TYR A 283 27.63 -2.21 -14.14
N PRO A 284 26.82 -1.79 -15.14
CA PRO A 284 27.22 -1.86 -16.55
C PRO A 284 28.36 -0.88 -16.85
N ARG A 285 29.48 -1.35 -17.41
CA ARG A 285 30.63 -0.49 -17.72
C ARG A 285 30.57 0.12 -19.12
N LYS A 286 29.98 -0.58 -20.08
CA LYS A 286 29.97 -0.20 -21.51
C LYS A 286 28.63 0.39 -21.95
N HIS A 287 27.52 -0.07 -21.35
CA HIS A 287 26.18 0.39 -21.71
C HIS A 287 25.83 1.70 -21.03
N PRO A 288 25.31 2.70 -21.78
CA PRO A 288 24.78 3.91 -21.19
C PRO A 288 23.51 3.60 -20.39
N VAL A 289 23.45 4.09 -19.16
CA VAL A 289 22.32 3.93 -18.25
C VAL A 289 21.68 5.31 -18.04
N PRO A 290 20.35 5.46 -18.22
CA PRO A 290 19.66 6.71 -17.95
C PRO A 290 19.52 6.92 -16.44
N ASP A 291 19.60 8.17 -15.98
CA ASP A 291 19.45 8.52 -14.56
C ASP A 291 18.19 7.88 -13.92
N CYS A 292 18.35 7.30 -12.72
CA CYS A 292 17.28 6.58 -12.02
C CYS A 292 16.30 7.54 -11.34
N LEU A 293 15.27 8.01 -12.05
CA LEU A 293 14.26 8.93 -11.54
C LEU A 293 13.46 8.41 -10.31
N PRO A 294 13.06 7.12 -10.24
CA PRO A 294 12.29 6.63 -9.09
C PRO A 294 13.09 6.60 -7.79
N ALA A 295 14.43 6.60 -7.87
CA ALA A 295 15.28 6.79 -6.72
C ALA A 295 15.53 8.30 -6.55
N ARG A 296 14.99 8.92 -5.51
CA ARG A 296 15.08 10.39 -5.26
C ARG A 296 16.50 10.98 -5.32
N ASN A 297 17.54 10.15 -5.26
CA ASN A 297 18.95 10.50 -5.26
C ASN A 297 19.70 10.14 -6.57
N GLY A 298 19.01 9.57 -7.57
CA GLY A 298 19.61 9.14 -8.84
C GLY A 298 20.41 7.84 -8.77
N TRP A 299 20.33 7.08 -7.67
CA TRP A 299 21.08 5.83 -7.50
C TRP A 299 20.34 4.63 -8.12
N HIS A 300 21.06 3.83 -8.89
CA HIS A 300 20.58 2.54 -9.37
C HIS A 300 20.80 1.46 -8.32
N HIS A 301 19.89 0.48 -8.24
CA HIS A 301 20.09 -0.72 -7.45
C HIS A 301 20.07 -1.95 -8.36
N PHE A 302 21.25 -2.41 -8.75
CA PHE A 302 21.40 -3.48 -9.74
C PHE A 302 21.32 -4.86 -9.08
N LEU A 303 20.35 -5.66 -9.53
CA LEU A 303 20.17 -7.05 -9.14
C LEU A 303 20.97 -7.94 -10.11
N GLY A 304 21.87 -8.75 -9.57
CA GLY A 304 22.70 -9.72 -10.32
C GLY A 304 21.97 -11.01 -10.67
N LYS A 305 20.74 -10.95 -11.17
CA LYS A 305 19.97 -12.15 -11.53
C LYS A 305 20.30 -12.61 -12.95
N GLY A 306 21.01 -13.74 -13.07
CA GLY A 306 21.13 -14.50 -14.33
C GLY A 306 22.36 -14.23 -15.18
N SER A 307 23.52 -13.98 -14.55
CA SER A 307 24.81 -14.02 -15.26
C SER A 307 25.11 -15.43 -15.75
N ASN A 308 25.58 -15.57 -16.99
CA ASN A 308 26.13 -16.82 -17.51
C ASN A 308 27.63 -16.64 -17.81
N GLN A 309 28.32 -17.70 -18.23
CA GLN A 309 29.77 -17.66 -18.47
C GLN A 309 30.24 -16.66 -19.54
N PHE A 310 29.33 -16.08 -20.33
CA PHE A 310 29.64 -15.16 -21.42
C PHE A 310 29.09 -13.75 -21.20
N TYR A 311 28.06 -13.59 -20.37
CA TYR A 311 27.35 -12.33 -20.17
C TYR A 311 26.92 -12.12 -18.72
N THR A 312 27.11 -10.91 -18.22
CA THR A 312 26.51 -10.41 -16.98
C THR A 312 25.23 -9.67 -17.32
N ARG A 313 24.11 -10.03 -16.68
CA ARG A 313 22.82 -9.34 -16.83
C ARG A 313 22.63 -8.36 -15.68
N PHE A 314 22.32 -7.11 -16.01
CA PHE A 314 22.04 -6.06 -15.04
C PHE A 314 20.56 -5.70 -15.12
N SER A 315 19.91 -5.61 -13.97
CA SER A 315 18.53 -5.11 -13.86
C SER A 315 18.42 -4.15 -12.69
N CYS A 316 17.95 -2.92 -12.92
CA CYS A 316 17.72 -1.97 -11.84
C CYS A 316 16.36 -2.24 -11.18
N LYS A 317 16.34 -2.40 -9.86
CA LYS A 317 15.10 -2.61 -9.08
C LYS A 317 14.13 -1.43 -9.18
N TYR A 318 14.65 -0.21 -9.30
CA TYR A 318 13.84 1.01 -9.18
C TYR A 318 13.32 1.53 -10.51
N CYS A 319 14.15 1.54 -11.57
CA CYS A 319 13.77 2.09 -12.87
C CYS A 319 13.57 1.03 -13.96
N GLU A 320 13.56 -0.25 -13.58
CA GLU A 320 13.38 -1.42 -14.45
C GLU A 320 14.33 -1.50 -15.65
N PHE A 321 15.39 -0.69 -15.68
CA PHE A 321 16.40 -0.73 -16.71
C PHE A 321 17.06 -2.11 -16.76
N ARG A 322 17.21 -2.68 -17.96
CA ARG A 322 17.84 -3.99 -18.18
C ARG A 322 18.89 -3.90 -19.27
N CYS A 323 20.07 -4.45 -19.02
CA CYS A 323 21.09 -4.62 -20.06
C CYS A 323 21.92 -5.90 -19.84
N ARG A 324 22.76 -6.23 -20.82
CA ARG A 324 23.67 -7.39 -20.77
C ARG A 324 25.05 -7.00 -21.28
N GLU A 325 26.10 -7.36 -20.55
CA GLU A 325 27.48 -7.07 -20.95
C GLU A 325 28.28 -8.35 -21.12
N LYS A 326 29.09 -8.43 -22.19
CA LYS A 326 29.99 -9.57 -22.40
C LYS A 326 31.09 -9.57 -21.35
N ILE A 327 31.27 -10.70 -20.67
CA ILE A 327 32.41 -10.93 -19.77
C ILE A 327 33.63 -11.09 -20.65
N VAL A 328 34.49 -10.06 -20.71
CA VAL A 328 35.81 -10.19 -21.31
C VAL A 328 36.66 -10.92 -20.28
N LYS A 329 36.82 -12.23 -20.44
CA LYS A 329 37.88 -12.95 -19.72
C LYS A 329 39.19 -12.41 -20.27
N GLU A 330 39.83 -11.51 -19.53
CA GLU A 330 41.24 -11.23 -19.79
C GLU A 330 41.99 -12.56 -19.70
N PRO A 331 42.80 -12.94 -20.70
CA PRO A 331 43.57 -14.16 -20.63
C PRO A 331 44.49 -14.06 -19.42
N VAL A 332 44.23 -14.89 -18.41
CA VAL A 332 45.10 -15.03 -17.24
C VAL A 332 46.40 -15.66 -17.72
N GLY A 333 47.37 -14.83 -18.10
CA GLY A 333 48.67 -15.30 -18.55
C GLY A 333 49.41 -14.38 -19.51
N ALA A 334 49.92 -13.25 -19.00
CA ALA A 334 51.13 -12.60 -19.51
C ALA A 334 51.69 -11.62 -18.47
N SER A 335 51.94 -12.08 -17.24
CA SER A 335 52.85 -11.39 -16.34
C SER A 335 54.28 -11.64 -16.84
N ALA A 336 54.71 -10.88 -17.83
CA ALA A 336 56.10 -10.80 -18.24
C ALA A 336 56.86 -10.04 -17.14
N SER A 337 57.65 -10.79 -16.38
CA SER A 337 58.77 -10.29 -15.59
C SER A 337 59.77 -9.58 -16.52
N ALA A 338 59.74 -8.25 -16.54
CA ALA A 338 60.83 -7.45 -17.05
C ALA A 338 61.62 -6.92 -15.84
N SER A 339 62.66 -7.66 -15.45
CA SER A 339 63.75 -7.13 -14.65
C SER A 339 64.54 -6.15 -15.52
N PRO A 340 64.77 -4.89 -15.10
CA PRO A 340 65.73 -4.03 -15.77
C PRO A 340 67.13 -4.37 -15.28
N SER A 341 67.96 -4.93 -16.17
CA SER A 341 69.42 -4.86 -16.03
C SER A 341 69.86 -3.48 -16.53
N ALA A 342 70.38 -2.67 -15.61
CA ALA A 342 71.08 -1.43 -15.91
C ALA A 342 72.48 -1.72 -16.50
N PRO A 343 72.99 -0.83 -17.36
CA PRO A 343 74.36 -0.33 -17.27
C PRO A 343 74.44 0.92 -16.39
#